data_AF-A0A554KEH6-F1
#
_entry.id   AF-A0A554KEH6-F1
#
_cell.length_a   1.000
_cell.length_b   1.000
_cell.length_c   1.000
_cell.angle_alpha   90.00
_cell.angle_beta   90.00
_cell.angle_gamma   90.00
#
_symmetry.space_group_name_H-M   'P 1'
#
loop_
_entity.id
_entity.type
_entity.pdbx_description
1 polymer ?
#
loop_
_entity_poly.entity_id
_entity_poly.type
_entity_poly.pdbx_seq_one_letter_code
_entity_poly.pdbx_strand_id
1 'polypeptide(L)'
;MLEEKLNELLEQQHIICIQDVLTMELVVKLRAQILCMAVTSNESPKLFIDCGGGECEAALIFADFLCSFRIPVVGIINGSCKSSAMLVLQGCAKRLATPHSQFFLHHLLHGFNYTLEDAYYKQSKNVNEAHGRETRNQIYEFLAKRTGNTKKEIREIAKRGECYEWMFYADTAKKLRFIDDIIQPGGYPLLSTPSHT
;
A
#
# COMPACT_ATOMS: atom_id res chain seq x y z
N MET A 1 -14.53 22.37 9.09
CA MET A 1 -14.01 23.68 8.61
C MET A 1 -12.52 23.66 8.30
N LEU A 2 -11.60 23.42 9.26
CA LEU A 2 -10.15 23.42 8.94
C LEU A 2 -9.72 22.16 8.18
N GLU A 3 -10.13 20.98 8.62
CA GLU A 3 -9.83 19.70 7.96
C GLU A 3 -10.44 19.61 6.57
N GLU A 4 -11.70 20.06 6.40
CA GLU A 4 -12.35 20.14 5.09
C GLU A 4 -11.58 21.05 4.14
N LYS A 5 -11.21 22.26 4.58
CA LYS A 5 -10.42 23.19 3.78
C LYS A 5 -9.04 22.62 3.44
N LEU A 6 -8.41 21.89 4.36
CA LEU A 6 -7.13 21.22 4.09
C LEU A 6 -7.30 20.14 3.01
N ASN A 7 -8.32 19.30 3.13
CA ASN A 7 -8.60 18.25 2.15
C ASN A 7 -8.91 18.84 0.78
N GLU A 8 -9.71 19.91 0.70
CA GLU A 8 -9.96 20.64 -0.55
C GLU A 8 -8.67 21.13 -1.21
N LEU A 9 -7.75 21.73 -0.44
CA LEU A 9 -6.47 22.21 -0.95
C LEU A 9 -5.57 21.06 -1.44
N LEU A 10 -5.56 19.93 -0.74
CA LEU A 10 -4.81 18.74 -1.16
C LEU A 10 -5.41 18.15 -2.44
N GLU A 11 -6.74 18.04 -2.52
CA GLU A 11 -7.42 17.50 -3.69
C GLU A 11 -7.20 18.36 -4.94
N GLN A 12 -7.18 19.70 -4.80
CA GLN A 12 -6.81 20.63 -5.88
C GLN A 12 -5.39 20.41 -6.42
N GLN A 13 -4.50 19.84 -5.62
CA GLN A 13 -3.12 19.52 -6.00
C GLN A 13 -2.94 18.03 -6.37
N HIS A 14 -4.05 17.28 -6.48
CA HIS A 14 -4.11 15.85 -6.74
C HIS A 14 -3.38 15.02 -5.66
N ILE A 15 -3.51 15.44 -4.40
CA ILE A 15 -2.87 14.82 -3.25
C ILE A 15 -3.91 14.10 -2.40
N ILE A 16 -3.59 12.87 -2.02
CA ILE A 16 -4.37 12.06 -1.09
C ILE A 16 -3.42 11.52 -0.02
N CYS A 17 -3.79 11.69 1.25
CA CYS A 17 -3.00 11.22 2.39
C CYS A 17 -3.64 9.96 3.00
N ILE A 18 -2.83 8.92 3.22
CA ILE A 18 -3.21 7.69 3.91
C ILE A 18 -2.42 7.63 5.23
N GLN A 19 -3.07 8.02 6.32
CA GLN A 19 -2.48 8.09 7.67
C GLN A 19 -3.21 7.21 8.70
N ASP A 20 -4.31 6.57 8.30
CA ASP A 20 -5.13 5.73 9.15
C ASP A 20 -4.94 4.24 8.80
N VAL A 21 -5.54 3.37 9.61
CA VAL A 21 -5.62 1.93 9.36
C VAL A 21 -6.34 1.67 8.04
N LEU A 22 -5.77 0.79 7.22
CA LEU A 22 -6.40 0.38 5.95
C LEU A 22 -7.63 -0.48 6.22
N THR A 23 -8.81 0.12 6.16
CA THR A 23 -10.10 -0.57 6.21
C THR A 23 -10.78 -0.53 4.85
N MET A 24 -11.76 -1.41 4.61
CA MET A 24 -12.57 -1.33 3.40
C MET A 24 -13.30 0.01 3.25
N GLU A 25 -13.75 0.61 4.35
CA GLU A 25 -14.39 1.93 4.34
C GLU A 25 -13.43 3.01 3.82
N LEU A 26 -12.19 3.03 4.33
CA LEU A 26 -11.17 3.96 3.85
C LEU A 26 -10.88 3.73 2.36
N VAL A 27 -10.74 2.48 1.91
CA VAL A 27 -10.50 2.16 0.51
C VAL A 27 -11.64 2.61 -0.40
N VAL A 28 -12.90 2.51 0.03
CA VAL A 28 -14.04 3.05 -0.74
C VAL A 28 -13.91 4.57 -0.91
N LYS A 29 -13.57 5.30 0.16
CA LYS A 29 -13.36 6.76 0.11
C LYS A 29 -12.20 7.13 -0.82
N LEU A 30 -11.05 6.47 -0.68
CA LEU A 30 -9.86 6.71 -1.50
C LEU A 30 -10.11 6.48 -3.00
N ARG A 31 -10.83 5.40 -3.36
CA ARG A 31 -11.21 5.15 -4.77
C ARG A 31 -12.13 6.24 -5.31
N ALA A 32 -13.10 6.70 -4.52
CA ALA A 32 -14.00 7.78 -4.92
C ALA A 32 -13.24 9.09 -5.15
N GLN A 33 -12.30 9.45 -4.26
CA GLN A 33 -11.45 10.64 -4.42
C GLN A 33 -10.61 10.58 -5.71
N ILE A 34 -9.97 9.44 -5.99
CA ILE A 34 -9.18 9.26 -7.22
C ILE A 34 -10.07 9.38 -8.47
N LEU A 35 -11.28 8.81 -8.44
CA LEU A 35 -12.23 8.94 -9.55
C LEU A 35 -12.67 10.39 -9.76
N CYS A 36 -12.97 11.13 -8.69
CA CYS A 36 -13.31 12.56 -8.77
C CYS A 36 -12.16 13.37 -9.41
N MET A 37 -10.93 13.17 -8.94
CA MET A 37 -9.74 13.81 -9.50
C MET A 37 -9.57 13.52 -11.01
N ALA A 38 -9.83 12.30 -11.44
CA ALA A 38 -9.70 11.90 -12.83
C ALA A 38 -10.80 12.44 -13.76
N VAL A 39 -11.95 12.84 -13.20
CA VAL A 39 -13.02 13.49 -13.98
C VAL A 39 -12.68 14.97 -14.23
N THR A 40 -11.94 15.60 -13.31
CA THR A 40 -11.61 17.03 -13.38
C THR A 40 -10.25 17.31 -14.01
N SER A 41 -9.36 16.30 -14.08
CA SER A 41 -7.98 16.46 -14.54
C SER A 41 -7.37 15.15 -15.02
N ASN A 42 -6.36 15.26 -15.89
CA ASN A 42 -5.50 14.12 -16.29
C ASN A 42 -4.18 14.07 -15.49
N GLU A 43 -4.02 14.93 -14.49
CA GLU A 43 -2.85 14.92 -13.63
C GLU A 43 -2.78 13.64 -12.78
N SER A 44 -1.55 13.17 -12.55
CA SER A 44 -1.30 11.96 -11.78
C SER A 44 -1.58 12.17 -10.29
N PRO A 45 -2.51 11.41 -9.68
CA PRO A 45 -2.73 11.46 -8.24
C PRO A 45 -1.48 11.04 -7.48
N LYS A 46 -1.25 11.69 -6.34
CA LYS A 46 -0.13 11.45 -5.43
C LYS A 46 -0.67 10.91 -4.11
N LEU A 47 -0.41 9.65 -3.83
CA LEU A 47 -0.74 8.98 -2.58
C LEU A 47 0.42 9.14 -1.60
N PHE A 48 0.26 10.00 -0.60
CA PHE A 48 1.19 10.08 0.53
C PHE A 48 0.81 9.04 1.57
N ILE A 49 1.70 8.10 1.82
CA ILE A 49 1.44 6.94 2.67
C ILE A 49 2.32 7.04 3.92
N ASP A 50 1.64 7.10 5.07
CA ASP A 50 2.20 6.84 6.40
C ASP A 50 1.24 5.91 7.13
N CYS A 51 1.35 4.61 6.84
CA CYS A 51 0.35 3.63 7.25
C CYS A 51 1.00 2.35 7.77
N GLY A 52 0.52 1.91 8.94
CA GLY A 52 0.91 0.66 9.59
C GLY A 52 0.36 -0.61 8.92
N GLY A 53 -0.63 -0.46 8.03
CA GLY A 53 -1.38 -1.56 7.42
C GLY A 53 -2.82 -1.61 7.91
N GLY A 54 -3.43 -2.79 7.82
CA GLY A 54 -4.85 -3.03 8.08
C GLY A 54 -5.33 -4.28 7.32
N GLU A 55 -6.57 -4.25 6.85
CA GLU A 55 -7.21 -5.33 6.10
C GLU A 55 -6.46 -5.62 4.79
N CYS A 56 -5.98 -6.87 4.66
CA CYS A 56 -5.25 -7.29 3.45
C CYS A 56 -6.15 -7.31 2.21
N GLU A 57 -7.41 -7.68 2.35
CA GLU A 57 -8.38 -7.70 1.25
C GLU A 57 -8.65 -6.28 0.72
N ALA A 58 -8.89 -5.32 1.61
CA ALA A 58 -9.04 -3.92 1.24
C ALA A 58 -7.81 -3.39 0.49
N ALA A 59 -6.62 -3.71 0.98
CA ALA A 59 -5.37 -3.30 0.34
C ALA A 59 -5.17 -3.95 -1.06
N LEU A 60 -5.53 -5.22 -1.24
CA LEU A 60 -5.47 -5.89 -2.56
C LEU A 60 -6.46 -5.28 -3.55
N ILE A 61 -7.71 -5.07 -3.14
CA ILE A 61 -8.73 -4.43 -3.98
C ILE A 61 -8.29 -3.02 -4.39
N PHE A 62 -7.67 -2.28 -3.46
CA PHE A 62 -7.16 -0.96 -3.78
C PHE A 62 -5.97 -1.04 -4.73
N ALA A 63 -5.04 -1.97 -4.52
CA ALA A 63 -3.88 -2.16 -5.39
C ALA A 63 -4.29 -2.53 -6.82
N ASP A 64 -5.31 -3.37 -7.00
CA ASP A 64 -5.87 -3.72 -8.31
C ASP A 64 -6.54 -2.51 -8.98
N PHE A 65 -7.27 -1.70 -8.20
CA PHE A 65 -7.82 -0.43 -8.70
C PHE A 65 -6.68 0.47 -9.21
N LEU A 66 -5.62 0.68 -8.42
CA LEU A 66 -4.49 1.52 -8.82
C LEU A 66 -3.76 0.97 -10.06
N CYS A 67 -3.56 -0.34 -10.15
CA CYS A 67 -2.90 -0.99 -11.28
C CYS A 67 -3.72 -0.92 -12.58
N SER A 68 -5.05 -1.00 -12.48
CA SER A 68 -5.96 -0.91 -13.63
C SER A 68 -6.33 0.52 -13.99
N PHE A 69 -6.01 1.49 -13.13
CA PHE A 69 -6.31 2.89 -13.37
C PHE A 69 -5.47 3.45 -14.51
N ARG A 70 -6.14 4.14 -15.44
CA ARG A 70 -5.49 4.69 -16.63
C ARG A 70 -4.45 5.76 -16.30
N ILE A 71 -4.75 6.62 -15.32
CA ILE A 71 -3.85 7.70 -14.92
C ILE A 71 -2.82 7.10 -13.93
N PRO A 72 -1.52 7.22 -14.19
CA PRO A 72 -0.50 6.56 -13.37
C PRO A 72 -0.42 7.22 -11.99
N VAL A 73 -0.84 6.50 -10.95
CA VAL A 73 -0.79 7.00 -9.57
C VAL A 73 0.63 6.92 -9.01
N VAL A 74 1.08 7.97 -8.33
CA VAL A 74 2.38 8.07 -7.68
C VAL A 74 2.23 7.80 -6.18
N GLY A 75 2.84 6.73 -5.68
CA GLY A 75 2.92 6.44 -4.25
C GLY A 75 4.17 7.07 -3.64
N ILE A 76 4.01 7.80 -2.54
CA ILE A 76 5.09 8.50 -1.85
C ILE A 76 5.04 8.11 -0.38
N ILE A 77 6.07 7.43 0.11
CA ILE A 77 6.20 7.12 1.52
C ILE A 77 6.81 8.32 2.23
N ASN A 78 6.09 8.82 3.24
CA ASN A 78 6.57 9.87 4.13
C ASN A 78 6.23 9.53 5.58
N GLY A 79 7.00 8.58 6.12
CA GLY A 79 6.72 7.97 7.42
C GLY A 79 6.89 6.46 7.30
N SER A 80 5.80 5.73 7.40
CA SER A 80 5.80 4.26 7.42
C SER A 80 4.96 3.63 6.31
N CYS A 81 5.42 2.49 5.79
CA CYS A 81 4.68 1.65 4.87
C CYS A 81 4.83 0.20 5.33
N LYS A 82 3.89 -0.25 6.17
CA LYS A 82 4.01 -1.52 6.88
C LYS A 82 2.85 -2.46 6.54
N SER A 83 3.13 -3.76 6.61
CA SER A 83 2.14 -4.83 6.39
C SER A 83 1.36 -4.64 5.08
N SER A 84 0.03 -4.60 5.11
CA SER A 84 -0.81 -4.47 3.92
C SER A 84 -0.66 -3.13 3.18
N ALA A 85 -0.11 -2.08 3.80
CA ALA A 85 0.21 -0.83 3.11
C ALA A 85 1.28 -1.03 2.03
N MET A 86 2.15 -2.03 2.17
CA MET A 86 3.09 -2.45 1.13
C MET A 86 2.38 -2.84 -0.16
N LEU A 87 1.19 -3.46 -0.06
CA LEU A 87 0.39 -3.86 -1.23
C LEU A 87 -0.15 -2.63 -1.96
N VAL A 88 -0.66 -1.64 -1.22
CA VAL A 88 -1.13 -0.37 -1.77
C VAL A 88 0.00 0.35 -2.51
N LEU A 89 1.19 0.45 -1.90
CA LEU A 89 2.36 1.02 -2.56
C LEU A 89 2.71 0.27 -3.86
N GLN A 90 2.66 -1.06 -3.84
CA GLN A 90 2.91 -1.86 -5.03
C GLN A 90 1.82 -1.71 -6.10
N GLY A 91 0.62 -1.24 -5.74
CA GLY A 91 -0.42 -0.83 -6.69
C GLY A 91 -0.09 0.43 -7.49
N CYS A 92 0.78 1.30 -6.97
CA CYS A 92 1.16 2.56 -7.59
C CYS A 92 2.07 2.35 -8.81
N ALA A 93 1.97 3.22 -9.81
CA ALA A 93 2.77 3.17 -11.03
C ALA A 93 4.22 3.63 -10.79
N LYS A 94 4.41 4.66 -9.95
CA LYS A 94 5.71 5.16 -9.50
C LYS A 94 5.72 5.17 -7.97
N ARG A 95 6.82 4.74 -7.36
CA ARG A 95 6.97 4.50 -5.92
C ARG A 95 8.19 5.26 -5.42
N LEU A 96 7.96 6.25 -4.58
CA LEU A 96 8.97 7.13 -4.01
C LEU A 96 8.96 7.02 -2.49
N ALA A 97 10.07 7.33 -1.86
CA ALA A 97 10.15 7.42 -0.40
C ALA A 97 11.07 8.54 0.05
N THR A 98 10.77 9.14 1.21
CA THR A 98 11.74 9.98 1.90
C THR A 98 12.87 9.13 2.53
N PRO A 99 14.07 9.68 2.76
CA PRO A 99 15.24 8.89 3.21
C PRO A 99 15.01 8.06 4.48
N HIS A 100 14.21 8.57 5.43
CA HIS A 100 13.93 7.90 6.70
C HIS A 100 12.62 7.09 6.71
N SER A 101 12.01 6.90 5.54
CA SER A 101 10.81 6.08 5.43
C SER A 101 11.08 4.64 5.88
N GLN A 102 10.16 4.11 6.68
CA GLN A 102 10.24 2.77 7.26
C GLN A 102 9.32 1.80 6.54
N PHE A 103 9.84 0.61 6.27
CA PHE A 103 9.13 -0.46 5.61
C PHE A 103 9.14 -1.71 6.48
N PHE A 104 8.04 -2.44 6.45
CA PHE A 104 7.90 -3.70 7.18
C PHE A 104 6.97 -4.63 6.40
N LEU A 105 7.45 -5.84 6.13
CA LEU A 105 6.68 -6.88 5.46
C LEU A 105 6.78 -8.15 6.31
N HIS A 106 5.63 -8.76 6.61
CA HIS A 106 5.55 -10.00 7.37
C HIS A 106 4.58 -10.98 6.68
N HIS A 107 4.41 -12.19 7.23
CA HIS A 107 3.50 -13.17 6.64
C HIS A 107 2.04 -12.71 6.78
N LEU A 108 1.17 -13.14 5.86
CA LEU A 108 -0.26 -13.01 6.08
C LEU A 108 -0.65 -13.82 7.34
N LEU A 109 -0.95 -13.09 8.40
CA LEU A 109 -1.58 -13.61 9.61
C LEU A 109 -3.08 -13.67 9.35
N HIS A 110 -3.62 -14.88 9.31
CA HIS A 110 -5.04 -15.09 9.10
C HIS A 110 -5.62 -15.72 10.36
N GLY A 111 -6.34 -14.91 11.14
CA GLY A 111 -7.07 -15.36 12.32
C GLY A 111 -8.48 -15.75 11.91
N PHE A 112 -8.92 -16.94 12.31
CA PHE A 112 -10.29 -17.39 12.08
C PHE A 112 -10.99 -17.51 13.42
N ASN A 113 -12.17 -16.90 13.52
CA ASN A 113 -13.07 -17.14 14.64
C ASN A 113 -13.86 -18.40 14.35
N TYR A 114 -13.79 -19.36 15.26
CA TYR A 114 -14.59 -20.59 15.19
C TYR A 114 -15.41 -20.73 16.46
N THR A 115 -16.67 -21.09 16.32
CA THR A 115 -17.50 -21.51 17.45
C THR A 115 -17.26 -23.00 17.70
N LEU A 116 -16.95 -23.39 18.94
CA LEU A 116 -16.70 -24.80 19.28
C LEU A 116 -17.97 -25.67 19.19
N GLU A 117 -19.14 -25.06 19.22
CA GLU A 117 -20.45 -25.71 18.99
C GLU A 117 -20.78 -25.86 17.49
N ASP A 118 -19.92 -25.39 16.58
CA ASP A 118 -20.11 -25.57 15.14
C ASP A 118 -19.95 -27.06 14.78
N ALA A 119 -21.06 -27.71 14.42
CA ALA A 119 -21.07 -29.08 13.93
C ALA A 119 -20.15 -29.28 12.69
N TYR A 120 -19.84 -28.20 11.98
CA TYR A 120 -18.95 -28.18 10.82
C TYR A 120 -17.55 -27.64 11.13
N TYR A 121 -17.16 -27.48 12.41
CA TYR A 121 -15.90 -26.89 12.84
C TYR A 121 -14.68 -27.31 12.00
N LYS A 122 -14.50 -28.63 11.78
CA LYS A 122 -13.38 -29.17 11.00
C LYS A 122 -13.44 -28.73 9.53
N GLN A 123 -14.63 -28.71 8.93
CA GLN A 123 -14.82 -28.28 7.55
C GLN A 123 -14.62 -26.76 7.43
N SER A 124 -15.24 -25.97 8.30
CA SER A 124 -15.05 -24.52 8.40
C SER A 124 -13.56 -24.19 8.53
N LYS A 125 -12.83 -24.89 9.40
CA LYS A 125 -11.38 -24.75 9.57
C LYS A 125 -10.60 -25.04 8.29
N ASN A 126 -10.86 -26.18 7.63
CA ASN A 126 -10.15 -26.57 6.42
C ASN A 126 -10.36 -25.58 5.25
N VAL A 127 -11.60 -25.13 5.04
CA VAL A 127 -11.94 -24.14 3.99
C VAL A 127 -11.22 -22.83 4.25
N ASN A 128 -11.29 -22.36 5.48
CA ASN A 128 -10.63 -21.14 5.93
C ASN A 128 -9.12 -21.20 5.74
N GLU A 129 -8.45 -22.25 6.23
CA GLU A 129 -7.01 -22.41 6.03
C GLU A 129 -6.61 -22.48 4.55
N ALA A 130 -7.42 -23.15 3.72
CA ALA A 130 -7.19 -23.20 2.28
C ALA A 130 -7.29 -21.80 1.65
N HIS A 131 -8.33 -21.04 2.01
CA HIS A 131 -8.48 -19.66 1.57
C HIS A 131 -7.30 -18.79 2.03
N GLY A 132 -6.88 -18.88 3.29
CA GLY A 132 -5.72 -18.15 3.79
C GLY A 132 -4.40 -18.48 3.07
N ARG A 133 -4.20 -19.75 2.68
CA ARG A 133 -3.04 -20.17 1.86
C ARG A 133 -3.10 -19.58 0.46
N GLU A 134 -4.28 -19.56 -0.15
CA GLU A 134 -4.50 -19.00 -1.48
C GLU A 134 -4.24 -17.49 -1.50
N THR A 135 -4.88 -16.73 -0.60
CA THR A 135 -4.68 -15.28 -0.46
C THR A 135 -3.21 -14.94 -0.22
N ARG A 136 -2.51 -15.72 0.62
CA ARG A 136 -1.07 -15.54 0.83
C ARG A 136 -0.26 -15.76 -0.44
N ASN A 137 -0.58 -16.79 -1.24
CA ASN A 137 0.11 -17.03 -2.49
C ASN A 137 -0.13 -15.90 -3.50
N GLN A 138 -1.36 -15.39 -3.60
CA GLN A 138 -1.72 -14.24 -4.44
C GLN A 138 -0.95 -12.98 -4.04
N ILE A 139 -0.83 -12.69 -2.73
CA ILE A 139 0.00 -11.59 -2.22
C ILE A 139 1.45 -11.73 -2.68
N TYR A 140 2.04 -12.92 -2.54
CA TYR A 140 3.42 -13.15 -2.97
C TYR A 140 3.61 -13.07 -4.47
N GLU A 141 2.64 -13.51 -5.26
CA GLU A 141 2.64 -13.35 -6.72
C GLU A 141 2.58 -11.88 -7.11
N PHE A 142 1.68 -11.12 -6.50
CA PHE A 142 1.54 -9.69 -6.74
C PHE A 142 2.82 -8.92 -6.38
N LEU A 143 3.35 -9.11 -5.17
CA LEU A 143 4.59 -8.47 -4.72
C LEU A 143 5.79 -8.86 -5.60
N ALA A 144 5.92 -10.14 -5.94
CA ALA A 144 6.97 -10.63 -6.84
C ALA A 144 6.89 -9.93 -8.20
N LYS A 145 5.69 -9.86 -8.80
CA LYS A 145 5.46 -9.19 -10.08
C LYS A 145 5.80 -7.70 -10.04
N ARG A 146 5.36 -6.97 -9.01
CA ARG A 146 5.57 -5.51 -8.91
C ARG A 146 6.99 -5.11 -8.56
N THR A 147 7.72 -5.94 -7.82
CA THR A 147 9.11 -5.67 -7.44
C THR A 147 10.13 -6.31 -8.40
N GLY A 148 9.71 -7.29 -9.19
CA GLY A 148 10.58 -8.11 -10.03
C GLY A 148 11.40 -9.14 -9.22
N ASN A 149 11.11 -9.34 -7.94
CA ASN A 149 11.70 -10.40 -7.12
C ASN A 149 10.97 -11.73 -7.36
N THR A 150 11.60 -12.84 -7.01
CA THR A 150 10.97 -14.14 -6.96
C THR A 150 10.04 -14.26 -5.75
N LYS A 151 9.03 -15.15 -5.84
CA LYS A 151 8.18 -15.48 -4.67
C LYS A 151 8.98 -15.98 -3.47
N LYS A 152 10.12 -16.63 -3.70
CA LYS A 152 11.01 -17.14 -2.65
C LYS A 152 11.66 -15.97 -1.89
N GLU A 153 12.14 -14.95 -2.60
CA GLU A 153 12.73 -13.76 -1.98
C GLU A 153 11.69 -12.97 -1.19
N ILE A 154 10.48 -12.76 -1.73
CA ILE A 154 9.39 -12.10 -1.00
C ILE A 154 9.02 -12.87 0.27
N ARG A 155 8.95 -14.21 0.21
CA ARG A 155 8.70 -15.06 1.37
C ARG A 155 9.79 -14.93 2.43
N GLU A 156 11.05 -14.86 2.02
CA GLU A 156 12.18 -14.70 2.94
C GLU A 156 12.17 -13.31 3.61
N ILE A 157 11.82 -12.24 2.88
CA ILE A 157 11.64 -10.90 3.45
C ILE A 157 10.51 -10.93 4.48
N ALA A 158 9.35 -11.50 4.13
CA ALA A 158 8.21 -11.64 5.04
C ALA A 158 8.56 -12.47 6.28
N LYS A 159 9.34 -13.55 6.12
CA LYS A 159 9.83 -14.37 7.23
C LYS A 159 10.71 -13.59 8.18
N ARG A 160 11.60 -12.73 7.66
CA ARG A 160 12.45 -11.89 8.51
C ARG A 160 11.65 -10.86 9.29
N GLY A 161 10.63 -10.26 8.67
CA GLY A 161 9.72 -9.35 9.37
C GLY A 161 8.96 -10.06 10.49
N GLU A 162 8.44 -11.25 10.23
CA GLU A 162 7.70 -12.03 11.23
C GLU A 162 8.61 -12.56 12.37
N CYS A 163 9.75 -13.16 12.04
CA CYS A 163 10.59 -13.84 13.03
C CYS A 163 11.54 -12.92 13.79
N TYR A 164 11.94 -11.79 13.21
CA TYR A 164 12.96 -10.90 13.76
C TYR A 164 12.52 -9.44 13.86
N GLU A 165 11.23 -9.16 13.65
CA GLU A 165 10.69 -7.79 13.57
C GLU A 165 11.49 -6.90 12.61
N TRP A 166 12.01 -7.50 11.52
CA TRP A 166 12.93 -6.82 10.63
C TRP A 166 12.23 -5.70 9.86
N MET A 167 12.45 -4.47 10.32
CA MET A 167 12.16 -3.25 9.58
C MET A 167 13.34 -2.85 8.70
N PHE A 168 13.06 -2.23 7.56
CA PHE A 168 14.08 -1.71 6.66
C PHE A 168 13.74 -0.31 6.16
N TYR A 169 14.77 0.43 5.71
CA TYR A 169 14.65 1.84 5.30
C TYR A 169 14.72 2.01 3.78
N ALA A 170 14.56 3.25 3.31
CA ALA A 170 14.47 3.62 1.90
C ALA A 170 15.59 3.02 1.02
N ASP A 171 16.85 3.03 1.46
CA ASP A 171 17.97 2.43 0.69
C ASP A 171 17.78 0.94 0.46
N THR A 172 17.39 0.21 1.50
CA THR A 172 17.13 -1.23 1.40
C THR A 172 15.86 -1.48 0.58
N ALA A 173 14.82 -0.66 0.75
CA ALA A 173 13.59 -0.76 -0.04
C ALA A 173 13.86 -0.57 -1.54
N LYS A 174 14.75 0.38 -1.91
CA LYS A 174 15.18 0.60 -3.29
C LYS A 174 16.01 -0.58 -3.81
N LYS A 175 16.97 -1.09 -3.04
CA LYS A 175 17.76 -2.29 -3.39
C LYS A 175 16.87 -3.52 -3.61
N LEU A 176 15.83 -3.67 -2.79
CA LEU A 176 14.82 -4.73 -2.90
C LEU A 176 13.71 -4.41 -3.93
N ARG A 177 13.77 -3.25 -4.60
CA ARG A 177 12.84 -2.81 -5.65
C ARG A 177 11.38 -2.67 -5.19
N PHE A 178 11.17 -2.36 -3.91
CA PHE A 178 9.86 -1.94 -3.38
C PHE A 178 9.54 -0.48 -3.70
N ILE A 179 10.57 0.33 -3.94
CA ILE A 179 10.48 1.71 -4.42
C ILE A 179 11.40 1.90 -5.62
N ASP A 180 11.07 2.88 -6.46
CA ASP A 180 11.84 3.24 -7.64
C ASP A 180 12.95 4.24 -7.29
N ASP A 181 12.67 5.20 -6.40
CA ASP A 181 13.65 6.21 -6.00
C ASP A 181 13.45 6.80 -4.60
N ILE A 182 14.50 7.42 -4.09
CA ILE A 182 14.53 8.14 -2.81
C ILE A 182 14.53 9.64 -3.11
N ILE A 183 13.56 10.35 -2.52
CA ILE A 183 13.40 11.79 -2.69
C ILE A 183 14.59 12.51 -2.07
N GLN A 184 15.30 13.30 -2.88
CA GLN A 184 16.43 14.12 -2.43
C GLN A 184 15.94 15.38 -1.69
N PRO A 185 16.76 15.99 -0.82
CA PRO A 185 16.44 17.27 -0.19
C PRO A 185 15.99 18.32 -1.22
N GLY A 186 14.87 19.00 -0.96
CA GLY A 186 14.27 19.98 -1.88
C GLY A 186 13.48 19.39 -3.05
N GLY A 187 13.53 18.07 -3.26
CA GLY A 187 12.81 17.38 -4.35
C GLY A 187 11.41 16.91 -3.99
N TYR A 188 10.78 17.49 -2.96
CA TYR A 188 9.49 17.02 -2.46
C TYR A 188 8.40 17.28 -3.53
N PRO A 189 7.65 16.25 -3.97
CA PRO A 189 6.82 16.30 -5.18
C PRO A 189 5.47 17.00 -4.97
N LEU A 190 5.46 18.13 -4.26
CA LEU A 190 4.28 18.96 -4.02
C LEU A 190 4.18 20.13 -4.98
N LEU A 191 5.32 20.61 -5.50
CA LEU A 191 5.37 21.85 -6.25
C LEU A 191 5.81 21.51 -7.67
N SER A 192 4.96 21.81 -8.66
CA SER A 192 5.52 22.29 -9.93
C SER A 192 6.51 23.38 -9.55
N THR A 193 7.76 23.27 -10.01
CA THR A 193 8.69 24.40 -9.88
C THR A 193 7.96 25.65 -10.33
N PRO A 194 7.90 26.72 -9.53
CA PRO A 194 7.38 27.99 -10.02
C PRO A 194 8.16 28.29 -11.30
N SER A 195 7.45 28.49 -12.42
CA SER A 195 8.08 29.10 -13.56
C SER A 195 8.53 30.48 -13.10
N HIS A 196 9.81 30.60 -12.77
CA HIS A 196 10.47 31.90 -12.65
C HIS A 196 10.52 32.48 -14.06
N THR A 197 9.41 33.09 -14.47
CA THR A 197 9.36 34.10 -15.54
C THR A 197 9.44 35.47 -14.90
#